data_AF-A0A920GMR9-F1
#
_entry.id   AF-A0A920GMR9-F1
#
_cell.length_a   1.000
_cell.length_b   1.000
_cell.length_c   1.000
_cell.angle_alpha   90.00
_cell.angle_beta   90.00
_cell.angle_gamma   90.00
#
_symmetry.space_group_name_H-M   'P 1'
#
loop_
_entity.id
_entity.type
_entity.pdbx_description
1 polymer ?
#
loop_
_entity_poly.entity_id
_entity_poly.type
_entity_poly.pdbx_seq_one_letter_code
_entity_poly.pdbx_strand_id
1 'polypeptide(L)'
;MPEVNNAERTAIYDEMNRVLAALHSVSVEGVGLSDYGKPGNYYARQIGRWTKQYRASETELVPDMEALIEWLPDHIPEGEESVALVHGDYRLDNMIFHPTEPRIIGILDWELSTLGDPSPIWRIS
;
A
#
# COMPACT_ATOMS: atom_id res chain seq x y z
N MET A 1 18.47 0.97 -8.99
CA MET A 1 18.85 1.80 -10.16
C MET A 1 20.20 2.47 -9.90
N PRO A 2 21.30 2.03 -10.51
CA PRO A 2 22.62 2.68 -10.35
C PRO A 2 22.91 3.77 -11.40
N GLU A 3 22.15 3.84 -12.49
CA GLU A 3 22.53 4.60 -13.69
C GLU A 3 21.84 5.98 -13.86
N VAL A 4 20.94 6.34 -12.94
CA VAL A 4 20.24 7.64 -12.95
C VAL A 4 20.89 8.63 -11.99
N ASN A 5 21.00 9.89 -12.43
CA ASN A 5 21.55 10.97 -11.62
C ASN A 5 20.59 11.37 -10.49
N ASN A 6 21.05 12.18 -9.53
CA ASN A 6 20.23 12.54 -8.36
C ASN A 6 18.97 13.34 -8.72
N ALA A 7 19.02 14.17 -9.76
CA ALA A 7 17.86 14.95 -10.19
C ALA A 7 16.77 14.05 -10.80
N GLU A 8 17.18 13.07 -11.61
CA GLU A 8 16.27 12.07 -12.18
C GLU A 8 15.64 11.19 -11.10
N ARG A 9 16.41 10.77 -10.09
CA ARG A 9 15.85 10.04 -8.93
C ARG A 9 14.79 10.86 -8.21
N THR A 10 15.08 12.14 -7.97
CA THR A 10 14.15 13.05 -7.30
C THR A 10 12.84 13.13 -8.08
N ALA A 11 12.92 13.35 -9.40
CA ALA A 11 11.75 13.42 -10.26
C ALA A 11 10.93 12.10 -10.27
N ILE A 12 11.60 10.94 -10.23
CA ILE A 12 10.92 9.64 -10.11
C ILE A 12 10.14 9.55 -8.80
N TYR A 13 10.77 9.86 -7.66
CA TYR A 13 10.10 9.80 -6.36
C TYR A 13 8.96 10.83 -6.23
N ASP A 14 9.13 12.03 -6.80
CA ASP A 14 8.07 13.04 -6.84
C ASP A 14 6.85 12.54 -7.64
N GLU A 15 7.09 11.90 -8.79
CA GLU A 15 6.01 11.32 -9.59
C GLU A 15 5.31 10.16 -8.86
N MET A 16 6.06 9.32 -8.16
CA MET A 16 5.48 8.27 -7.30
C MET A 16 4.57 8.89 -6.22
N ASN A 17 5.03 9.91 -5.51
CA ASN A 17 4.22 10.60 -4.49
C ASN A 17 2.97 11.24 -5.09
N ARG A 18 3.10 11.89 -6.26
CA ARG A 18 1.98 12.49 -6.98
C ARG A 18 0.92 11.45 -7.37
N VAL A 19 1.35 10.32 -7.93
CA VAL A 19 0.44 9.25 -8.34
C VAL A 19 -0.22 8.57 -7.16
N LEU A 20 0.50 8.33 -6.07
CA LEU A 20 -0.07 7.80 -4.85
C LEU A 20 -1.15 8.73 -4.27
N ALA A 21 -0.86 10.04 -4.21
CA ALA A 21 -1.83 11.04 -3.79
C ALA A 21 -3.07 11.06 -4.71
N ALA A 22 -2.87 10.97 -6.03
CA ALA A 22 -3.95 10.93 -6.99
C ALA A 22 -4.82 9.68 -6.84
N LEU A 23 -4.21 8.51 -6.63
CA LEU A 23 -4.89 7.25 -6.38
C LEU A 23 -5.79 7.33 -5.13
N HIS A 24 -5.25 7.83 -4.03
CA HIS A 24 -6.02 7.99 -2.78
C HIS A 24 -7.10 9.08 -2.86
N SER A 25 -7.02 9.97 -3.85
CA SER A 25 -8.03 11.03 -4.10
C SER A 25 -9.15 10.58 -5.04
N VAL A 26 -9.09 9.36 -5.58
CA VAL A 26 -10.15 8.83 -6.45
C VAL A 26 -11.46 8.74 -5.67
N SER A 27 -12.53 9.33 -6.22
CA SER A 27 -13.88 9.11 -5.71
C SER A 27 -14.31 7.68 -6.00
N VAL A 28 -14.20 6.80 -4.99
CA VAL A 28 -14.57 5.37 -5.08
C VAL A 28 -16.00 5.21 -5.58
N GLU A 29 -16.92 6.04 -5.10
CA GLU A 29 -18.31 6.06 -5.58
C GLU A 29 -18.40 6.53 -7.04
N GLY A 30 -17.73 7.63 -7.38
CA GLY A 30 -17.74 8.20 -8.73
C GLY A 30 -17.19 7.27 -9.81
N VAL A 31 -16.30 6.32 -9.44
CA VAL A 31 -15.77 5.29 -10.35
C VAL A 31 -16.48 3.94 -10.21
N GLY A 32 -17.54 3.84 -9.40
CA GLY A 32 -18.33 2.62 -9.25
C GLY A 32 -17.64 1.48 -8.51
N LEU A 33 -16.70 1.79 -7.61
CA LEU A 33 -15.96 0.82 -6.81
C LEU A 33 -16.46 0.69 -5.37
N SER A 34 -17.64 1.22 -5.04
CA SER A 34 -18.19 1.23 -3.67
C SER A 34 -18.31 -0.14 -3.01
N ASP A 35 -18.41 -1.21 -3.79
CA ASP A 35 -18.50 -2.61 -3.34
C ASP A 35 -17.22 -3.42 -3.57
N TYR A 36 -16.14 -2.78 -4.02
CA TYR A 36 -14.87 -3.44 -4.34
C TYR A 36 -14.17 -4.06 -3.11
N GLY A 37 -14.41 -3.50 -1.93
CA GLY A 37 -13.85 -3.97 -0.66
C GLY A 37 -14.84 -3.79 0.48
N LYS A 38 -14.59 -4.48 1.60
CA LYS A 38 -15.38 -4.30 2.82
C LYS A 38 -14.95 -2.99 3.50
N PRO A 39 -15.85 -2.01 3.70
CA PRO A 39 -15.50 -0.79 4.43
C PRO A 39 -15.22 -1.08 5.92
N GLY A 40 -14.31 -0.30 6.52
CA GLY A 40 -13.97 -0.34 7.95
C GLY A 40 -13.17 -1.57 8.40
N ASN A 41 -12.53 -1.52 9.56
CA ASN A 41 -11.67 -2.58 10.10
C ASN A 41 -10.54 -3.03 9.15
N TYR A 42 -10.01 -2.10 8.35
CA TYR A 42 -8.95 -2.35 7.37
C TYR A 42 -7.70 -2.92 8.04
N TYR A 43 -7.25 -2.29 9.13
CA TYR A 43 -6.03 -2.71 9.83
C TYR A 43 -6.13 -4.14 10.37
N ALA A 44 -7.21 -4.49 11.07
CA ALA A 44 -7.34 -5.85 11.61
C ALA A 44 -7.41 -6.91 10.50
N ARG A 45 -8.03 -6.60 9.35
CA ARG A 45 -8.02 -7.51 8.19
C ARG A 45 -6.63 -7.69 7.61
N GLN A 46 -5.86 -6.61 7.49
CA GLN A 46 -4.48 -6.69 7.00
C GLN A 46 -3.62 -7.52 7.96
N ILE A 47 -3.69 -7.23 9.26
CA ILE A 47 -2.99 -8.01 10.29
C ILE A 47 -3.34 -9.49 10.17
N GLY A 48 -4.63 -9.84 10.15
CA GLY A 48 -5.07 -11.23 10.01
C GLY A 48 -4.60 -11.90 8.71
N ARG A 49 -4.57 -11.17 7.59
CA ARG A 49 -4.06 -11.68 6.31
C ARG A 49 -2.56 -11.98 6.39
N TRP A 50 -1.77 -11.03 6.87
CA TRP A 50 -0.31 -11.17 6.99
C TRP A 50 0.07 -12.26 7.98
N THR A 51 -0.62 -12.35 9.13
CA THR A 51 -0.45 -13.45 10.08
C THR A 51 -0.71 -14.80 9.42
N LYS A 52 -1.81 -14.93 8.65
CA LYS A 52 -2.13 -16.18 7.94
C LYS A 52 -1.06 -16.54 6.90
N GLN A 53 -0.56 -15.55 6.16
CA GLN A 53 0.52 -15.76 5.19
C GLN A 53 1.82 -16.20 5.87
N TYR A 54 2.22 -15.51 6.93
CA TYR A 54 3.40 -15.88 7.72
C TYR A 54 3.31 -17.33 8.20
N ARG A 55 2.19 -17.72 8.83
CA ARG A 55 1.94 -19.09 9.31
C ARG A 55 2.00 -20.13 8.19
N ALA A 56 1.54 -19.80 6.99
CA ALA A 56 1.59 -20.69 5.84
C ALA A 56 3.01 -20.86 5.28
N SER A 57 3.88 -19.87 5.48
CA SER A 57 5.29 -19.86 5.07
C SER A 57 6.29 -20.19 6.19
N GLU A 58 5.80 -20.47 7.40
CA GLU A 58 6.63 -20.65 8.58
C GLU A 58 7.52 -21.89 8.44
N THR A 59 8.83 -21.68 8.32
CA THR A 59 9.83 -22.76 8.28
C THR A 59 10.49 -22.99 9.63
N GLU A 60 10.56 -21.95 10.45
CA GLU A 60 11.09 -21.96 11.80
C GLU A 60 10.39 -20.91 12.65
N LEU A 61 10.45 -21.09 13.97
CA LEU A 61 9.91 -20.12 14.92
C LEU A 61 10.81 -18.87 14.93
N VAL A 62 10.23 -17.72 14.62
CA VAL A 62 10.90 -16.41 14.73
C VAL A 62 10.27 -15.63 15.89
N PRO A 63 10.93 -15.52 17.05
CA PRO A 63 10.34 -14.90 18.24
C PRO A 63 9.82 -13.47 18.03
N ASP A 64 10.52 -12.68 17.21
CA ASP A 64 10.10 -11.31 16.90
C ASP A 64 8.79 -11.26 16.09
N MET A 65 8.56 -12.25 15.21
CA MET A 65 7.31 -12.36 14.45
C MET A 65 6.15 -12.76 15.36
N GLU A 66 6.38 -13.67 16.32
CA GLU A 66 5.39 -14.03 17.32
C GLU A 66 4.96 -12.82 18.15
N ALA A 67 5.94 -12.06 18.64
CA ALA A 67 5.69 -10.85 19.42
C ALA A 67 4.89 -9.82 18.61
N LEU A 68 5.20 -9.64 17.32
CA LEU A 68 4.46 -8.73 16.45
C LEU A 68 3.02 -9.19 16.20
N ILE A 69 2.80 -10.50 15.99
CA ILE A 69 1.47 -11.08 15.77
C ILE A 69 0.58 -10.89 17.00
N GLU A 70 1.14 -11.00 18.20
CA GLU A 70 0.43 -10.77 19.46
C GLU A 70 0.18 -9.27 19.71
N TRP A 71 1.17 -8.41 19.41
CA TRP A 71 1.12 -6.99 19.74
C TRP A 71 0.22 -6.16 18.81
N LEU A 72 0.26 -6.41 17.50
CA LEU A 72 -0.39 -5.58 16.48
C LEU A 72 -1.93 -5.43 16.65
N PRO A 73 -2.69 -6.49 16.98
CA PRO A 73 -4.14 -6.37 17.18
C PRO A 73 -4.54 -5.37 18.27
N ASP A 74 -3.72 -5.26 19.33
CA ASP A 74 -3.99 -4.40 20.48
C ASP A 74 -3.51 -2.95 20.29
N HIS A 75 -2.80 -2.67 19.19
CA HIS A 75 -2.18 -1.36 18.92
C HIS A 75 -2.63 -0.75 17.58
N ILE A 76 -3.82 -1.15 17.12
CA ILE A 76 -4.46 -0.52 15.97
C ILE A 76 -4.76 0.95 16.31
N PRO A 77 -4.39 1.92 15.45
CA PRO A 77 -4.67 3.33 15.71
C PRO A 77 -6.15 3.60 15.96
N GLU A 78 -6.44 4.35 17.03
CA GLU A 78 -7.78 4.87 17.27
C GLU A 78 -8.09 6.01 16.29
N GLY A 79 -9.27 5.98 15.68
CA GLY A 79 -9.70 7.00 14.73
C GLY A 79 -10.73 6.48 13.73
N GLU A 80 -11.28 7.40 12.94
CA GLU A 80 -12.15 7.06 11.81
C GLU A 80 -11.28 6.61 10.64
N GLU A 81 -11.46 5.36 10.20
CA GLU A 81 -10.80 4.86 8.99
C GLU A 81 -11.38 5.57 7.77
N SER A 82 -10.53 6.30 7.04
CA SER A 82 -10.94 6.85 5.75
C SER A 82 -11.01 5.73 4.69
N VAL A 83 -11.95 5.84 3.75
CA VAL A 83 -12.13 4.85 2.69
C VAL A 83 -11.50 5.40 1.40
N ALA A 84 -10.35 4.86 1.04
CA ALA A 84 -9.68 5.13 -0.23
C ALA A 84 -9.37 3.84 -0.97
N LEU A 85 -9.13 3.95 -2.28
CA LEU A 85 -8.60 2.85 -3.07
C LEU A 85 -7.12 2.67 -2.74
N VAL A 86 -6.76 1.53 -2.15
CA VAL A 86 -5.37 1.19 -1.81
C VAL A 86 -4.84 0.13 -2.75
N HIS A 87 -3.62 0.30 -3.25
CA HIS A 87 -2.99 -0.66 -4.18
C HIS A 87 -2.62 -1.99 -3.51
N GLY A 88 -2.20 -1.95 -2.24
CA GLY A 88 -1.75 -3.12 -1.48
C GLY A 88 -0.25 -3.43 -1.65
N ASP A 89 0.32 -3.25 -2.84
CA ASP A 89 1.77 -3.41 -3.09
C ASP A 89 2.35 -2.23 -3.89
N TYR A 90 2.38 -1.03 -3.30
CA TYR A 90 2.79 0.20 -3.99
C TYR A 90 4.31 0.38 -3.98
N ARG A 91 4.98 -0.13 -5.03
CA ARG A 91 6.44 -0.11 -5.17
C ARG A 91 6.88 0.12 -6.61
N LEU A 92 8.11 0.58 -6.78
CA LEU A 92 8.66 1.06 -8.06
C LEU A 92 8.58 0.02 -9.19
N ASP A 93 8.74 -1.26 -8.88
CA ASP A 93 8.67 -2.37 -9.84
C ASP A 93 7.26 -2.66 -10.36
N ASN A 94 6.22 -2.19 -9.65
CA ASN A 94 4.83 -2.26 -10.10
C ASN A 94 4.44 -1.01 -10.92
N MET A 95 5.39 -0.20 -11.38
CA MET A 95 5.13 1.02 -12.13
C MET A 95 5.71 0.96 -13.53
N ILE A 96 4.88 1.32 -14.50
CA ILE A 96 5.34 1.58 -15.87
C ILE A 96 5.60 3.06 -16.00
N PHE A 97 6.85 3.43 -16.24
CA PHE A 97 7.26 4.79 -16.58
C PHE A 97 7.21 5.00 -18.09
N HIS A 98 6.99 6.25 -18.49
CA HIS A 98 7.17 6.68 -19.86
C HIS A 98 8.62 6.43 -20.31
N PRO A 99 8.89 6.00 -21.56
CA PRO A 99 10.24 5.63 -21.99
C PRO A 99 11.29 6.74 -21.90
N THR A 100 10.86 8.00 -21.89
CA THR A 100 11.75 9.18 -21.94
C THR A 100 11.41 10.26 -20.92
N GLU A 101 10.37 10.09 -20.11
CA GLU A 101 9.91 11.09 -19.14
C GLU A 101 9.76 10.44 -17.76
N PRO A 102 10.07 11.15 -16.65
CA PRO A 102 9.82 10.66 -15.29
C PRO A 102 8.33 10.76 -14.95
N ARG A 103 7.50 10.08 -15.74
CA ARG A 103 6.04 10.09 -15.65
C ARG A 103 5.51 8.66 -15.62
N ILE A 104 4.67 8.33 -14.66
CA ILE A 104 4.04 7.02 -14.58
C ILE A 104 2.87 6.98 -15.57
N ILE A 105 2.84 5.95 -16.40
CA ILE A 105 1.79 5.71 -17.40
C ILE A 105 0.91 4.50 -17.05
N GLY A 106 1.29 3.72 -16.03
CA GLY A 106 0.49 2.62 -15.52
C GLY A 106 0.99 2.09 -14.18
N ILE A 107 0.06 1.59 -13.36
CA ILE A 107 0.35 0.82 -12.15
C ILE A 107 -0.10 -0.62 -12.44
N LEU A 108 0.75 -1.58 -12.11
CA LEU A 108 0.57 -3.01 -12.31
C LEU A 108 0.29 -3.72 -10.99
N ASP A 109 -0.16 -4.97 -11.09
CA ASP A 109 -0.30 -5.90 -9.97
C ASP A 109 -1.29 -5.47 -8.87
N TRP A 110 -2.57 -5.35 -9.26
CA TRP A 110 -3.67 -4.94 -8.39
C TRP A 110 -4.24 -6.07 -7.54
N GLU A 111 -3.60 -7.24 -7.45
CA GLU A 111 -4.20 -8.42 -6.80
C GLU A 111 -4.43 -8.24 -5.29
N LEU A 112 -3.62 -7.38 -4.64
CA LEU A 112 -3.75 -7.05 -3.23
C LEU A 112 -4.60 -5.80 -2.96
N SER A 113 -5.08 -5.16 -4.02
CA SER A 113 -5.80 -3.89 -3.90
C SER A 113 -7.16 -4.06 -3.23
N THR A 114 -7.58 -3.03 -2.51
CA THR A 114 -8.84 -3.06 -1.75
C THR A 114 -9.29 -1.64 -1.40
N LEU A 115 -10.38 -1.53 -0.64
CA LEU A 115 -10.79 -0.30 0.00
C LEU A 115 -10.29 -0.28 1.45
N GLY A 116 -9.67 0.81 1.87
CA GLY A 116 -9.12 0.94 3.21
C GLY A 116 -8.50 2.29 3.48
N ASP A 117 -7.87 2.39 4.66
CA ASP A 117 -7.21 3.59 5.12
C ASP A 117 -5.86 3.79 4.38
N PRO A 118 -5.63 4.94 3.71
CA PRO A 118 -4.37 5.28 3.06
C PRO A 118 -3.29 5.77 4.02
N SER A 119 -3.61 6.05 5.29
CA SER A 119 -2.68 6.55 6.31
C SER A 119 -1.42 5.71 6.56
N PRO A 120 -1.39 4.36 6.49
CA PRO A 120 -0.20 3.60 6.84
C PRO A 120 0.98 3.87 5.88
N ILE A 121 0.73 4.44 4.70
CA ILE A 121 1.79 4.74 3.72
C ILE A 121 2.48 6.08 4.02
N TRP A 122 1.79 7.05 4.62
CA TRP A 122 2.31 8.41 4.83
C TRP A 122 3.21 8.58 6.07
N ARG A 123 3.29 7.57 6.95
CA ARG A 123 4.04 7.68 8.23
C ARG A 123 5.52 7.30 8.16
N ILE A 124 6.07 7.08 6.96
CA ILE A 124 7.49 6.73 6.75
C ILE A 124 8.31 7.93 6.19
N SER A 125 7.92 9.16 6.51
CA SER A 125 8.68 10.38 6.18
C SER A 125 8.95 11.23 7.40
#